data_AF-A0A2M9BRQ7-F1
#
_entry.id   AF-A0A2M9BRQ7-F1
#
_cell.length_a   1.000
_cell.length_b   1.000
_cell.length_c   1.000
_cell.angle_alpha   90.00
_cell.angle_beta   90.00
_cell.angle_gamma   90.00
#
_symmetry.space_group_name_H-M   'P 1'
#
loop_
_entity.id
_entity.type
_entity.pdbx_description
1 polymer ?
#
loop_
_entity_poly.entity_id
_entity_poly.type
_entity_poly.pdbx_seq_one_letter_code
_entity_poly.pdbx_strand_id
1 'polypeptide(L)'
;MKQLVRWLLGVGVVLSRAPQAGAQGAPGAQAQVYTVTDQTAKNEATYYQVPQVRLPDAAVARRINRQLWRFFTRNFSTLDSTASLHRQLLQAVHECCYDEEFKAWRAGGDGLTGFDYTVLLNQNYLLSFEFYRNWQGFQEPASYHLTFNLRTGRLVTLAELVADSPTQLKRRLGLAISRRLHDELAGVVASYGNDSALIARVAQLYGMEEWDTTPQAALRLYAGNGSEVNPDESLFPLTEFSLTEFALQPNALLLFYSVDMSRYDFEFLPDETYVFPYTHLQPRPLLQPVAQAAARKKK
;
A
#
# COMPACT_ATOMS: atom_id res chain seq x y z
N MET A 1 -55.17 47.01 -45.51
CA MET A 1 -54.78 45.76 -44.82
C MET A 1 -53.46 45.29 -45.44
N LYS A 2 -52.35 45.62 -44.78
CA LYS A 2 -51.40 44.70 -44.12
C LYS A 2 -50.59 43.81 -45.10
N GLN A 3 -49.33 44.22 -45.19
CA GLN A 3 -48.14 43.56 -45.74
C GLN A 3 -47.98 42.10 -45.28
N LEU A 4 -47.24 41.27 -46.04
CA LEU A 4 -45.91 40.77 -45.61
C LEU A 4 -45.23 39.85 -46.64
N VAL A 5 -44.05 40.29 -47.04
CA VAL A 5 -42.92 39.55 -47.62
C VAL A 5 -42.23 38.73 -46.52
N ARG A 6 -41.74 37.51 -46.82
CA ARG A 6 -40.64 36.81 -46.10
C ARG A 6 -40.18 35.61 -46.93
N TRP A 7 -39.06 35.71 -47.66
CA TRP A 7 -37.67 35.38 -47.25
C TRP A 7 -37.47 33.93 -46.74
N LEU A 8 -36.93 33.12 -47.65
CA LEU A 8 -36.07 31.96 -47.37
C LEU A 8 -34.78 32.43 -46.69
N LEU A 9 -34.33 31.73 -45.63
CA LEU A 9 -32.92 31.56 -45.28
C LEU A 9 -32.78 30.47 -44.21
N GLY A 10 -31.74 29.65 -44.36
CA GLY A 10 -31.56 28.35 -43.75
C GLY A 10 -31.38 28.32 -42.23
N VAL A 11 -31.82 27.21 -41.64
CA VAL A 11 -31.51 26.84 -40.26
C VAL A 11 -30.20 26.06 -40.28
N GLY A 12 -29.12 26.73 -39.88
CA GLY A 12 -27.87 26.10 -39.53
C GLY A 12 -28.04 25.24 -38.27
N VAL A 13 -27.59 24.00 -38.34
CA VAL A 13 -27.45 23.11 -37.20
C VAL A 13 -26.34 23.67 -36.30
N VAL A 14 -26.72 24.36 -35.24
CA VAL A 14 -25.80 24.76 -34.18
C VAL A 14 -25.60 23.53 -33.28
N LEU A 15 -24.44 22.89 -33.40
CA LEU A 15 -23.90 21.96 -32.42
C LEU A 15 -23.70 22.71 -31.09
N SER A 16 -24.68 22.64 -30.20
CA SER A 16 -24.55 23.13 -28.83
C SER A 16 -23.57 22.23 -28.09
N ARG A 17 -22.32 22.70 -28.05
CA ARG A 17 -21.24 22.21 -27.19
C ARG A 17 -21.74 22.24 -25.75
N ALA A 18 -21.95 21.06 -25.15
CA ALA A 18 -22.26 20.96 -23.73
C ALA A 18 -21.15 21.68 -22.93
N PRO A 19 -21.50 22.51 -21.93
CA PRO A 19 -20.49 23.08 -21.06
C PRO A 19 -19.82 21.93 -20.29
N GLN A 20 -18.55 21.68 -20.57
CA GLN A 20 -17.65 21.00 -19.65
C GLN A 20 -17.52 21.92 -18.43
N ALA A 21 -18.50 21.85 -17.53
CA ALA A 21 -18.33 22.30 -16.17
C ALA A 21 -17.33 21.32 -15.52
N GLY A 22 -16.04 21.60 -15.71
CA GLY A 22 -15.02 21.07 -14.84
C GLY A 22 -15.35 21.57 -13.45
N ALA A 23 -15.99 20.71 -12.65
CA ALA A 23 -16.06 20.91 -11.22
C ALA A 23 -14.61 21.01 -10.75
N GLN A 24 -14.14 22.25 -10.56
CA GLN A 24 -12.89 22.54 -9.89
C GLN A 24 -13.06 21.95 -8.50
N GLY A 25 -12.50 20.75 -8.30
CA GLY A 25 -12.50 20.11 -7.00
C GLY A 25 -12.00 21.12 -5.98
N ALA A 26 -12.70 21.22 -4.85
CA ALA A 26 -12.26 22.06 -3.74
C ALA A 26 -10.81 21.69 -3.36
N PRO A 27 -9.92 22.66 -3.09
CA PRO A 27 -8.60 22.34 -2.54
C PRO A 27 -8.78 21.52 -1.26
N GLY A 28 -8.08 20.38 -1.16
CA GLY A 28 -8.19 19.47 -0.01
C GLY A 28 -9.25 18.37 -0.12
N ALA A 29 -9.68 17.95 -1.32
CA ALA A 29 -10.68 16.88 -1.45
C ALA A 29 -10.25 15.57 -0.73
N GLN A 30 -11.19 15.01 0.02
CA GLN A 30 -11.11 13.77 0.76
C GLN A 30 -12.21 12.82 0.30
N ALA A 31 -11.94 11.52 0.36
CA ALA A 31 -12.94 10.48 0.17
C ALA A 31 -13.74 10.25 1.45
N GLN A 32 -15.02 9.91 1.33
CA GLN A 32 -15.72 9.21 2.40
C GLN A 32 -15.45 7.72 2.20
N VAL A 33 -14.87 7.07 3.22
CA VAL A 33 -14.58 5.64 3.22
C VAL A 33 -15.56 4.96 4.16
N TYR A 34 -16.18 3.87 3.71
CA TYR A 34 -17.07 3.04 4.53
C TYR A 34 -16.74 1.57 4.31
N THR A 35 -16.97 0.76 5.34
CA THR A 35 -16.67 -0.68 5.31
C THR A 35 -17.87 -1.45 4.81
N VAL A 36 -17.66 -2.36 3.86
CA VAL A 36 -18.58 -3.46 3.59
C VAL A 36 -18.06 -4.66 4.37
N THR A 37 -18.89 -5.19 5.25
CA THR A 37 -18.58 -6.34 6.09
C THR A 37 -19.67 -7.40 5.97
N ASP A 38 -19.32 -8.62 6.34
CA ASP A 38 -20.28 -9.66 6.61
C ASP A 38 -20.67 -9.63 8.10
N GLN A 39 -21.89 -9.20 8.39
CA GLN A 39 -22.43 -9.18 9.76
C GLN A 39 -22.91 -10.56 10.23
N THR A 40 -22.90 -11.57 9.36
CA THR A 40 -23.44 -12.90 9.65
C THR A 40 -22.40 -13.91 10.12
N ALA A 41 -21.10 -13.59 9.98
CA ALA A 41 -20.00 -14.37 10.53
C ALA A 41 -20.06 -14.33 12.07
N LYS A 42 -20.75 -15.31 12.66
CA LYS A 42 -20.80 -15.53 14.11
C LYS A 42 -19.51 -16.18 14.65
N ASN A 43 -18.54 -16.44 13.78
CA ASN A 43 -17.28 -17.08 14.11
C ASN A 43 -16.18 -16.00 14.13
N GLU A 44 -15.58 -15.76 15.29
CA GLU A 44 -14.50 -14.77 15.47
C GLU A 44 -13.27 -15.05 14.57
N ALA A 45 -13.12 -16.29 14.09
CA ALA A 45 -12.02 -16.73 13.24
C ALA A 45 -12.14 -16.30 11.76
N THR A 46 -13.28 -15.76 11.31
CA THR A 46 -13.47 -15.33 9.92
C THR A 46 -14.12 -13.96 9.86
N TYR A 47 -13.45 -13.00 9.22
CA TYR A 47 -13.98 -11.64 9.09
C TYR A 47 -13.45 -10.96 7.83
N TYR A 48 -14.33 -10.28 7.09
CA TYR A 48 -13.93 -9.46 5.97
C TYR A 48 -14.43 -8.03 6.16
N GLN A 49 -13.49 -7.08 6.12
CA GLN A 49 -13.73 -5.65 6.11
C GLN A 49 -13.17 -5.09 4.81
N VAL A 50 -14.03 -4.89 3.81
CA VAL A 50 -13.61 -4.38 2.50
C VAL A 50 -13.96 -2.91 2.39
N PRO A 51 -12.98 -2.01 2.16
CA PRO A 51 -13.27 -0.58 2.04
C PRO A 51 -14.04 -0.30 0.75
N GLN A 52 -14.95 0.66 0.83
CA GLN A 52 -15.60 1.30 -0.29
C GLN A 52 -15.51 2.82 -0.16
N VAL A 53 -15.40 3.49 -1.30
CA VAL A 53 -15.18 4.92 -1.43
C VAL A 53 -16.40 5.60 -2.02
N ARG A 54 -16.76 6.75 -1.45
CA ARG A 54 -17.74 7.70 -1.98
C ARG A 54 -17.06 9.05 -2.23
N LEU A 55 -17.30 9.60 -3.42
CA LEU A 55 -16.79 10.89 -3.88
C LEU A 55 -17.91 11.67 -4.56
N PRO A 56 -17.78 13.01 -4.68
CA PRO A 56 -18.69 13.82 -5.48
C PRO A 56 -18.78 13.33 -6.95
N ASP A 57 -17.65 12.91 -7.52
CA ASP A 57 -17.61 12.23 -8.81
C ASP A 57 -17.85 10.71 -8.62
N ALA A 58 -19.07 10.28 -8.88
CA ALA A 58 -19.46 8.88 -8.78
C ALA A 58 -18.74 7.96 -9.79
N ALA A 59 -18.31 8.47 -10.95
CA ALA A 59 -17.57 7.67 -11.91
C ALA A 59 -16.16 7.36 -11.40
N VAL A 60 -15.52 8.34 -10.76
CA VAL A 60 -14.22 8.14 -10.10
C VAL A 60 -14.35 7.18 -8.91
N ALA A 61 -15.35 7.36 -8.04
CA ALA A 61 -15.60 6.44 -6.93
C ALA A 61 -15.79 4.99 -7.40
N ARG A 62 -16.58 4.76 -8.47
CA ARG A 62 -16.78 3.43 -9.06
C ARG A 62 -15.49 2.78 -9.56
N ARG A 63 -14.53 3.55 -10.09
CA ARG A 63 -13.23 3.00 -10.53
C ARG A 63 -12.40 2.53 -9.34
N ILE A 64 -12.33 3.34 -8.29
CA ILE A 64 -11.62 3.00 -7.04
C ILE A 64 -12.24 1.73 -6.43
N ASN A 65 -13.56 1.72 -6.25
CA ASN A 65 -14.28 0.59 -5.64
C ASN A 65 -14.10 -0.71 -6.44
N ARG A 66 -14.05 -0.63 -7.78
CA ARG A 66 -13.75 -1.79 -8.62
C ARG A 66 -12.34 -2.32 -8.38
N GLN A 67 -11.35 -1.45 -8.19
CA GLN A 67 -9.97 -1.85 -7.91
C GLN A 67 -9.83 -2.45 -6.51
N LEU A 68 -10.43 -1.83 -5.50
CA LEU A 68 -10.49 -2.37 -4.13
C LEU A 68 -11.16 -3.75 -4.11
N TRP A 69 -12.28 -3.89 -4.81
CA TRP A 69 -13.00 -5.15 -4.87
C TRP A 69 -12.19 -6.24 -5.58
N ARG A 70 -11.58 -5.92 -6.74
CA ARG A 70 -10.70 -6.87 -7.45
C ARG A 70 -9.50 -7.29 -6.60
N PHE A 71 -8.95 -6.38 -5.80
CA PHE A 71 -7.85 -6.68 -4.89
C PHE A 71 -8.26 -7.69 -3.82
N PHE A 72 -9.46 -7.56 -3.27
CA PHE A 72 -10.02 -8.55 -2.34
C PHE A 72 -10.33 -9.89 -3.04
N THR A 73 -11.07 -9.86 -4.15
CA THR A 73 -11.60 -11.08 -4.79
C THR A 73 -10.54 -11.94 -5.49
N ARG A 74 -9.32 -11.43 -5.73
CA ARG A 74 -8.25 -12.19 -6.39
C ARG A 74 -7.85 -13.48 -5.66
N ASN A 75 -8.23 -13.62 -4.40
CA ASN A 75 -7.90 -14.75 -3.53
C ASN A 75 -8.96 -15.86 -3.57
N PHE A 76 -10.03 -15.67 -4.34
CA PHE A 76 -11.17 -16.57 -4.40
C PHE A 76 -11.46 -16.93 -5.85
N SER A 77 -11.92 -18.16 -6.05
CA SER A 77 -12.10 -18.77 -7.37
C SER A 77 -13.57 -18.96 -7.75
N THR A 78 -14.47 -19.02 -6.77
CA THR A 78 -15.88 -19.40 -6.99
C THR A 78 -16.86 -18.23 -6.90
N LEU A 79 -16.37 -17.00 -6.69
CA LEU A 79 -17.23 -15.83 -6.49
C LEU A 79 -18.00 -15.47 -7.76
N ASP A 80 -19.33 -15.30 -7.62
CA ASP A 80 -20.17 -14.78 -8.68
C ASP A 80 -19.94 -13.26 -8.82
N SER A 81 -19.16 -12.87 -9.81
CA SER A 81 -18.83 -11.47 -10.09
C SER A 81 -20.05 -10.57 -10.38
N THR A 82 -21.22 -11.16 -10.68
CA THR A 82 -22.47 -10.44 -10.95
C THR A 82 -23.35 -10.24 -9.70
N ALA A 83 -23.07 -10.97 -8.62
CA ALA A 83 -23.80 -10.87 -7.37
C ALA A 83 -23.53 -9.54 -6.64
N SER A 84 -24.37 -9.21 -5.66
CA SER A 84 -24.13 -8.06 -4.78
C SER A 84 -22.85 -8.27 -3.95
N LEU A 85 -22.18 -7.18 -3.55
CA LEU A 85 -20.94 -7.25 -2.75
C LEU A 85 -21.13 -8.09 -1.48
N HIS A 86 -22.25 -7.92 -0.79
CA HIS A 86 -22.55 -8.70 0.41
C HIS A 86 -22.71 -10.19 0.12
N ARG A 87 -23.39 -10.55 -1.00
CA ARG A 87 -23.52 -11.95 -1.41
C ARG A 87 -22.18 -12.56 -1.81
N GLN A 88 -21.30 -11.79 -2.45
CA GLN A 88 -19.94 -12.22 -2.75
C GLN A 88 -19.09 -12.38 -1.48
N LEU A 89 -19.26 -11.56 -0.44
CA LEU A 89 -18.62 -11.79 0.86
C LEU A 89 -19.09 -13.10 1.50
N LEU A 90 -20.40 -13.39 1.47
CA LEU A 90 -20.93 -14.65 1.98
C LEU A 90 -20.37 -15.86 1.21
N GLN A 91 -20.23 -15.74 -0.12
CA GLN A 91 -19.58 -16.76 -0.94
C GLN A 91 -18.10 -16.94 -0.57
N ALA A 92 -17.38 -15.85 -0.30
CA ALA A 92 -15.99 -15.90 0.15
C ALA A 92 -15.86 -16.62 1.50
N VAL A 93 -16.75 -16.33 2.46
CA VAL A 93 -16.80 -17.00 3.77
C VAL A 93 -17.08 -18.49 3.58
N HIS A 94 -18.01 -18.83 2.69
CA HIS A 94 -18.32 -20.22 2.38
C HIS A 94 -17.13 -20.94 1.72
N GLU A 95 -16.49 -20.33 0.71
CA GLU A 95 -15.33 -20.91 0.01
C GLU A 95 -14.15 -21.14 0.95
N CYS A 96 -13.86 -20.21 1.86
CA CYS A 96 -12.75 -20.39 2.79
C CYS A 96 -13.04 -21.44 3.85
N CYS A 97 -14.26 -21.46 4.38
CA CYS A 97 -14.44 -21.94 5.75
C CYS A 97 -15.52 -23.01 5.88
N TYR A 98 -16.29 -23.28 4.83
CA TYR A 98 -17.24 -24.37 4.80
C TYR A 98 -16.68 -25.59 4.05
N ASP A 99 -16.69 -26.72 4.74
CA ASP A 99 -16.31 -28.00 4.19
C ASP A 99 -17.52 -28.69 3.53
N GLU A 100 -17.52 -28.80 2.20
CA GLU A 100 -18.59 -29.47 1.46
C GLU A 100 -18.66 -30.98 1.69
N GLU A 101 -17.52 -31.63 1.94
CA GLU A 101 -17.46 -33.08 2.17
C GLU A 101 -18.08 -33.44 3.51
N PHE A 102 -17.68 -32.71 4.56
CA PHE A 102 -18.11 -32.98 5.94
C PHE A 102 -19.32 -32.13 6.38
N LYS A 103 -19.79 -31.22 5.52
CA LYS A 103 -20.90 -30.28 5.79
C LYS A 103 -20.73 -29.51 7.09
N ALA A 104 -19.51 -29.04 7.34
CA ALA A 104 -19.11 -28.44 8.61
C ALA A 104 -18.25 -27.19 8.39
N TRP A 105 -18.30 -26.26 9.35
CA TRP A 105 -17.42 -25.09 9.35
C TRP A 105 -16.05 -25.47 9.94
N ARG A 106 -14.98 -25.15 9.22
CA ARG A 106 -13.60 -25.39 9.65
C ARG A 106 -13.10 -24.24 10.52
N ALA A 107 -12.61 -24.53 11.72
CA ALA A 107 -11.88 -23.56 12.53
C ALA A 107 -10.58 -23.18 11.80
N GLY A 108 -10.44 -21.89 11.46
CA GLY A 108 -9.30 -21.39 10.67
C GLY A 108 -9.46 -21.50 9.16
N GLY A 109 -10.46 -22.23 8.64
CA GLY A 109 -10.70 -22.35 7.19
C GLY A 109 -9.52 -22.88 6.37
N ASP A 110 -9.65 -22.77 5.06
CA ASP A 110 -8.63 -22.99 4.05
C ASP A 110 -8.54 -21.73 3.18
N GLY A 111 -7.34 -21.17 3.04
CA GLY A 111 -7.14 -19.93 2.31
C GLY A 111 -7.33 -18.63 3.13
N LEU A 112 -7.79 -17.57 2.46
CA LEU A 112 -7.99 -16.25 3.07
C LEU A 112 -9.21 -16.26 3.99
N THR A 113 -8.99 -16.11 5.29
CA THR A 113 -10.01 -16.15 6.35
C THR A 113 -10.25 -14.80 7.02
N GLY A 114 -9.29 -13.88 6.92
CA GLY A 114 -9.41 -12.52 7.42
C GLY A 114 -8.98 -11.50 6.38
N PHE A 115 -9.67 -10.37 6.31
CA PHE A 115 -9.25 -9.22 5.51
C PHE A 115 -9.64 -7.94 6.24
N ASP A 116 -8.66 -7.09 6.54
CA ASP A 116 -8.85 -5.80 7.20
C ASP A 116 -8.10 -4.69 6.48
N TYR A 117 -8.38 -3.44 6.85
CA TYR A 117 -7.70 -2.29 6.30
C TYR A 117 -7.59 -1.10 7.27
N THR A 118 -6.56 -0.29 7.04
CA THR A 118 -6.41 1.04 7.65
C THR A 118 -6.30 2.10 6.56
N VAL A 119 -6.92 3.27 6.78
CA VAL A 119 -6.68 4.45 5.92
C VAL A 119 -5.46 5.19 6.44
N LEU A 120 -4.35 5.12 5.69
CA LEU A 120 -3.09 5.79 6.04
C LEU A 120 -3.08 7.26 5.65
N LEU A 121 -3.70 7.61 4.53
CA LEU A 121 -3.81 8.98 4.04
C LEU A 121 -5.15 9.17 3.35
N ASN A 122 -5.82 10.28 3.63
CA ASN A 122 -7.02 10.70 2.91
C ASN A 122 -7.08 12.24 2.89
N GLN A 123 -6.30 12.85 2.01
CA GLN A 123 -6.21 14.30 1.89
C GLN A 123 -5.59 14.70 0.55
N ASN A 124 -5.87 15.93 0.12
CA ASN A 124 -5.25 16.54 -1.05
C ASN A 124 -5.32 15.65 -2.30
N TYR A 125 -6.46 15.00 -2.52
CA TYR A 125 -6.70 14.11 -3.66
C TYR A 125 -5.88 12.81 -3.67
N LEU A 126 -5.26 12.45 -2.56
CA LEU A 126 -4.59 11.17 -2.39
C LEU A 126 -5.29 10.37 -1.30
N LEU A 127 -5.49 9.09 -1.58
CA LEU A 127 -6.07 8.11 -0.67
C LEU A 127 -5.15 6.89 -0.63
N SER A 128 -4.59 6.59 0.53
CA SER A 128 -3.69 5.45 0.73
C SER A 128 -4.28 4.51 1.78
N PHE A 129 -4.28 3.22 1.44
CA PHE A 129 -4.74 2.14 2.28
C PHE A 129 -3.59 1.20 2.60
N GLU A 130 -3.63 0.66 3.81
CA GLU A 130 -2.92 -0.55 4.21
C GLU A 130 -3.95 -1.66 4.42
N PHE A 131 -3.60 -2.89 4.05
CA PHE A 131 -4.44 -4.07 4.16
C PHE A 131 -3.73 -5.17 4.94
N TYR A 132 -4.47 -5.81 5.83
CA TYR A 132 -4.03 -6.97 6.59
C TYR A 132 -4.84 -8.18 6.16
N ARG A 133 -4.19 -9.34 6.12
CA ARG A 133 -4.79 -10.59 5.66
C ARG A 133 -4.55 -11.65 6.71
N ASN A 134 -5.56 -12.46 6.98
CA ASN A 134 -5.38 -13.67 7.76
C ASN A 134 -5.57 -14.87 6.84
N TRP A 135 -4.55 -15.72 6.77
CA TRP A 135 -4.57 -16.95 6.00
C TRP A 135 -4.66 -18.12 6.98
N GLN A 136 -5.65 -19.00 6.76
CA GLN A 136 -5.88 -20.18 7.59
C GLN A 136 -5.96 -19.86 9.11
N GLY A 137 -6.59 -18.74 9.48
CA GLY A 137 -6.71 -18.26 10.87
C GLY A 137 -5.49 -17.52 11.43
N PHE A 138 -4.41 -17.35 10.67
CA PHE A 138 -3.21 -16.65 11.10
C PHE A 138 -3.00 -15.36 10.32
N GLN A 139 -2.67 -14.27 11.01
CA GLN A 139 -2.33 -13.00 10.36
C GLN A 139 -1.03 -13.15 9.56
N GLU A 140 -1.06 -12.74 8.28
CA GLU A 140 0.14 -12.65 7.44
C GLU A 140 1.06 -11.56 8.00
N PRO A 141 2.39 -11.80 8.06
CA PRO A 141 3.36 -10.80 8.51
C PRO A 141 3.36 -9.55 7.63
N ALA A 142 3.25 -9.76 6.32
CA ALA A 142 3.29 -8.70 5.32
C ALA A 142 1.93 -8.00 5.21
N SER A 143 1.95 -6.67 5.18
CA SER A 143 0.80 -5.86 4.81
C SER A 143 0.87 -5.44 3.35
N TYR A 144 -0.30 -5.12 2.77
CA TYR A 144 -0.41 -4.72 1.37
C TYR A 144 -0.91 -3.29 1.24
N HIS A 145 -0.52 -2.61 0.18
CA HIS A 145 -0.77 -1.17 0.06
C HIS A 145 -1.33 -0.76 -1.29
N LEU A 146 -2.33 0.12 -1.27
CA LEU A 146 -2.89 0.74 -2.47
C LEU A 146 -3.03 2.24 -2.28
N THR A 147 -2.48 3.01 -3.22
CA THR A 147 -2.60 4.48 -3.22
C THR A 147 -3.32 4.96 -4.47
N PHE A 148 -4.38 5.75 -4.30
CA PHE A 148 -5.24 6.24 -5.37
C PHE A 148 -5.16 7.77 -5.53
N ASN A 149 -5.27 8.21 -6.78
CA ASN A 149 -5.54 9.61 -7.12
C ASN A 149 -7.06 9.84 -7.20
N LEU A 150 -7.60 10.62 -6.25
CA LEU A 150 -9.03 10.90 -6.13
C LEU A 150 -9.60 11.77 -7.26
N ARG A 151 -8.76 12.32 -8.15
CA ARG A 151 -9.24 13.02 -9.36
C ARG A 151 -9.56 12.06 -10.50
N THR A 152 -8.83 10.95 -10.59
CA THR A 152 -8.90 10.04 -11.75
C THR A 152 -9.41 8.64 -11.38
N GLY A 153 -9.32 8.28 -10.11
CA GLY A 153 -9.67 6.97 -9.57
C GLY A 153 -8.67 5.88 -9.94
N ARG A 154 -7.45 6.27 -10.34
CA ARG A 154 -6.37 5.34 -10.70
C ARG A 154 -5.46 5.10 -9.50
N LEU A 155 -4.91 3.89 -9.43
CA LEU A 155 -3.71 3.61 -8.67
C LEU A 155 -2.57 4.50 -9.14
N VAL A 156 -1.85 5.06 -8.19
CA VAL A 156 -0.70 5.93 -8.39
C VAL A 156 0.55 5.07 -8.31
N THR A 157 1.51 5.34 -9.18
CA THR A 157 2.85 4.75 -9.12
C THR A 157 3.80 5.66 -8.37
N LEU A 158 4.86 5.09 -7.79
CA LEU A 158 5.86 5.89 -7.07
C LEU A 158 6.49 6.98 -7.96
N ALA A 159 6.75 6.65 -9.23
CA ALA A 159 7.30 7.58 -10.22
C ALA A 159 6.42 8.81 -10.51
N GLU A 160 5.11 8.73 -10.25
CA GLU A 160 4.19 9.87 -10.37
C GLU A 160 4.25 10.80 -9.14
N LEU A 161 4.77 10.32 -8.01
CA LEU A 161 4.79 11.04 -6.72
C LEU A 161 6.14 11.68 -6.40
N VAL A 162 7.24 11.03 -6.77
CA VAL A 162 8.60 11.50 -6.49
C VAL A 162 9.43 11.66 -7.76
N ALA A 163 10.29 12.66 -7.77
CA ALA A 163 11.17 12.98 -8.89
C ALA A 163 12.57 12.38 -8.74
N ASP A 164 12.93 11.89 -7.54
CA ASP A 164 14.14 11.08 -7.31
C ASP A 164 14.21 9.94 -8.35
N SER A 165 15.40 9.67 -8.87
CA SER A 165 15.55 8.57 -9.82
C SER A 165 15.28 7.23 -9.12
N PRO A 166 14.73 6.22 -9.82
CA PRO A 166 14.55 4.89 -9.24
C PRO A 166 15.84 4.34 -8.62
N THR A 167 16.99 4.61 -9.23
CA THR A 167 18.32 4.23 -8.71
C THR A 167 18.63 4.89 -7.37
N GLN A 168 18.31 6.17 -7.19
CA GLN A 168 18.54 6.88 -5.92
C GLN A 168 17.64 6.33 -4.80
N LEU A 169 16.36 6.07 -5.10
CA LEU A 169 15.42 5.52 -4.12
C LEU A 169 15.82 4.10 -3.72
N LYS A 170 16.19 3.25 -4.69
CA LYS A 170 16.77 1.93 -4.42
C LYS A 170 17.97 2.07 -3.49
N ARG A 171 18.99 2.85 -3.85
CA ARG A 171 20.19 3.02 -3.03
C ARG A 171 19.87 3.45 -1.60
N ARG A 172 18.98 4.43 -1.40
CA ARG A 172 18.59 4.87 -0.06
C ARG A 172 17.86 3.78 0.73
N LEU A 173 16.99 3.01 0.06
CA LEU A 173 16.29 1.89 0.67
C LEU A 173 17.28 0.78 1.08
N GLY A 174 18.22 0.39 0.22
CA GLY A 174 19.26 -0.59 0.56
C GLY A 174 20.09 -0.18 1.76
N LEU A 175 20.50 1.09 1.83
CA LEU A 175 21.21 1.61 3.00
C LEU A 175 20.36 1.55 4.27
N ALA A 176 19.07 1.87 4.17
CA ALA A 176 18.16 1.79 5.30
C ALA A 176 17.95 0.34 5.78
N ILE A 177 17.80 -0.60 4.84
CA ILE A 177 17.71 -2.05 5.11
C ILE A 177 19.00 -2.53 5.78
N SER A 178 20.17 -2.27 5.18
CA SER A 178 21.45 -2.67 5.76
C SER A 178 21.58 -2.16 7.19
N ARG A 179 21.35 -0.86 7.43
CA ARG A 179 21.40 -0.30 8.80
C ARG A 179 20.44 -1.01 9.76
N ARG A 180 19.19 -1.24 9.35
CA ARG A 180 18.19 -1.95 10.18
C ARG A 180 18.67 -3.34 10.54
N LEU A 181 19.05 -4.15 9.56
CA LEU A 181 19.49 -5.53 9.79
C LEU A 181 20.76 -5.58 10.66
N HIS A 182 21.64 -4.58 10.52
CA HIS A 182 22.79 -4.41 11.40
C HIS A 182 22.34 -4.16 12.85
N ASP A 183 21.42 -3.22 13.08
CA ASP A 183 20.91 -2.91 14.41
C ASP A 183 20.17 -4.11 15.05
N GLU A 184 19.36 -4.83 14.27
CA GLU A 184 18.65 -6.03 14.73
C GLU A 184 19.63 -7.15 15.12
N LEU A 185 20.65 -7.41 14.30
CA LEU A 185 21.66 -8.43 14.62
C LEU A 185 22.48 -8.04 15.86
N ALA A 186 22.81 -6.76 16.04
CA ALA A 186 23.44 -6.28 17.26
C ALA A 186 22.55 -6.50 18.50
N GLY A 187 21.24 -6.30 18.37
CA GLY A 187 20.25 -6.63 19.41
C GLY A 187 20.21 -8.12 19.75
N VAL A 188 20.30 -8.99 18.74
CA VAL A 188 20.40 -10.45 18.93
C VAL A 188 21.68 -10.82 19.66
N VAL A 189 22.84 -10.27 19.27
CA VAL A 189 24.12 -10.50 19.97
C VAL A 189 24.04 -10.06 21.44
N ALA A 190 23.43 -8.90 21.70
CA ALA A 190 23.28 -8.40 23.08
C ALA A 190 22.37 -9.32 23.93
N SER A 191 21.35 -9.92 23.31
CA SER A 191 20.36 -10.76 24.01
C SER A 191 20.81 -12.21 24.17
N TYR A 192 21.53 -12.75 23.19
CA TYR A 192 21.86 -14.16 23.06
C TYR A 192 23.37 -14.43 23.04
N GLY A 193 24.21 -13.50 23.50
CA GLY A 193 25.67 -13.46 23.29
C GLY A 193 26.51 -14.71 23.62
N ASN A 194 25.94 -15.73 24.27
CA ASN A 194 26.59 -17.02 24.52
C ASN A 194 26.23 -18.11 23.50
N ASP A 195 25.21 -17.90 22.66
CA ASP A 195 24.75 -18.81 21.62
C ASP A 195 25.26 -18.37 20.25
N SER A 196 26.53 -18.69 19.98
CA SER A 196 27.19 -18.34 18.72
C SER A 196 26.56 -19.02 17.50
N ALA A 197 25.90 -20.17 17.68
CA ALA A 197 25.22 -20.87 16.60
C ALA A 197 23.93 -20.15 16.19
N LEU A 198 23.14 -19.68 17.16
CA LEU A 198 21.96 -18.86 16.89
C LEU A 198 22.34 -17.55 16.21
N ILE A 199 23.35 -16.84 16.72
CA ILE A 199 23.81 -15.57 16.14
C ILE A 199 24.26 -15.76 14.69
N ALA A 200 25.05 -16.82 14.40
CA ALA A 200 25.47 -17.12 13.04
C ALA A 200 24.29 -17.46 12.12
N ARG A 201 23.29 -18.19 12.63
CA ARG A 201 22.06 -18.50 11.89
C ARG A 201 21.27 -17.24 11.54
N VAL A 202 21.08 -16.32 12.50
CA VAL A 202 20.36 -15.05 12.23
C VAL A 202 21.14 -14.18 11.26
N ALA A 203 22.47 -14.11 11.39
CA ALA A 203 23.32 -13.40 10.43
C ALA A 203 23.17 -13.95 9.01
N GLN A 204 23.12 -15.28 8.84
CA GLN A 204 22.84 -15.91 7.54
C GLN A 204 21.45 -15.57 7.02
N LEU A 205 20.42 -15.57 7.87
CA LEU A 205 19.05 -15.19 7.49
C LEU A 205 18.98 -13.73 6.99
N TYR A 206 19.78 -12.84 7.56
CA TYR A 206 19.92 -11.46 7.08
C TYR A 206 20.88 -11.30 5.89
N GLY A 207 21.49 -12.38 5.38
CA GLY A 207 22.49 -12.31 4.31
C GLY A 207 23.80 -11.63 4.73
N MET A 208 24.12 -11.63 6.02
CA MET A 208 25.29 -10.98 6.65
C MET A 208 26.32 -12.02 7.10
N GLU A 209 26.80 -12.86 6.19
CA GLU A 209 27.72 -13.97 6.50
C GLU A 209 29.06 -13.50 7.09
N GLU A 210 29.56 -12.34 6.65
CA GLU A 210 30.79 -11.71 7.13
C GLU A 210 30.49 -10.54 8.08
N TRP A 211 29.71 -10.81 9.14
CA TRP A 211 29.45 -9.81 10.17
C TRP A 211 30.72 -9.48 10.97
N ASP A 212 31.25 -8.28 10.79
CA ASP A 212 32.27 -7.74 11.68
C ASP A 212 31.62 -7.26 13.00
N THR A 213 31.83 -8.01 14.08
CA THR A 213 31.39 -7.64 15.43
C THR A 213 32.05 -6.36 15.97
N THR A 214 32.98 -5.76 15.23
CA THR A 214 33.69 -4.55 15.65
C THR A 214 32.82 -3.30 15.50
N PRO A 215 32.55 -2.53 16.59
CA PRO A 215 31.63 -1.38 16.58
C PRO A 215 31.94 -0.24 15.60
N GLN A 216 33.13 -0.23 14.99
CA GLN A 216 33.60 0.86 14.11
C GLN A 216 33.25 0.66 12.62
N ALA A 217 33.09 -0.59 12.15
CA ALA A 217 32.66 -0.86 10.77
C ALA A 217 31.23 -0.35 10.52
N ALA A 218 30.40 -0.45 11.56
CA ALA A 218 29.06 0.12 11.64
C ALA A 218 29.07 1.62 11.24
N LEU A 219 29.92 2.45 11.85
CA LEU A 219 29.90 3.93 11.72
C LEU A 219 30.01 4.46 10.27
N ARG A 220 30.62 3.72 9.33
CA ARG A 220 30.70 4.14 7.91
C ARG A 220 29.36 4.05 7.19
N LEU A 221 28.53 3.06 7.51
CA LEU A 221 27.17 2.97 6.98
C LEU A 221 26.28 4.12 7.51
N TYR A 222 26.60 4.74 8.66
CA TYR A 222 25.76 5.74 9.34
C TYR A 222 26.08 7.21 9.02
N ALA A 223 27.19 7.53 8.36
CA ALA A 223 27.56 8.92 8.08
C ALA A 223 26.95 9.41 6.75
N GLY A 224 25.69 9.88 6.79
CA GLY A 224 25.14 10.74 5.74
C GLY A 224 23.72 10.41 5.26
N ASN A 225 23.15 11.38 4.54
CA ASN A 225 21.87 11.36 3.80
C ASN A 225 21.85 10.39 2.59
N GLY A 226 22.80 9.44 2.54
CA GLY A 226 22.97 8.49 1.45
C GLY A 226 23.59 9.06 0.17
N SER A 227 24.05 10.32 0.13
CA SER A 227 24.80 10.84 -1.03
C SER A 227 26.29 10.51 -0.97
N GLU A 228 26.85 10.29 0.22
CA GLU A 228 28.29 10.12 0.47
C GLU A 228 28.75 8.65 0.57
N VAL A 229 27.83 7.69 0.73
CA VAL A 229 28.13 6.26 0.89
C VAL A 229 28.41 5.61 -0.46
N ASN A 230 29.50 4.85 -0.63
CA ASN A 230 29.83 4.25 -1.92
C ASN A 230 28.69 3.27 -2.33
N PRO A 231 28.11 3.33 -3.55
CA PRO A 231 27.07 2.40 -3.99
C PRO A 231 27.44 0.91 -3.88
N ASP A 232 28.73 0.59 -3.87
CA ASP A 232 29.24 -0.77 -3.68
C ASP A 232 29.26 -1.22 -2.20
N GLU A 233 28.94 -0.35 -1.23
CA GLU A 233 28.86 -0.66 0.21
C GLU A 233 27.45 -1.11 0.66
N SER A 234 26.46 -1.10 -0.23
CA SER A 234 25.17 -1.75 0.05
C SER A 234 25.37 -3.26 0.01
N LEU A 235 25.26 -3.93 1.15
CA LEU A 235 25.34 -5.41 1.26
C LEU A 235 24.37 -6.13 0.33
N PHE A 236 23.30 -5.45 -0.10
CA PHE A 236 22.31 -5.98 -1.04
C PHE A 236 22.45 -5.28 -2.39
N PRO A 237 22.91 -5.97 -3.45
CA PRO A 237 22.75 -5.50 -4.81
C PRO A 237 21.24 -5.50 -5.14
N LEU A 238 20.62 -4.32 -5.09
CA LEU A 238 19.16 -4.16 -5.22
C LEU A 238 18.63 -4.30 -6.67
N THR A 239 19.23 -5.16 -7.47
CA THR A 239 18.88 -5.35 -8.88
C THR A 239 17.42 -5.79 -9.05
N GLU A 240 16.86 -6.50 -8.06
CA GLU A 240 15.50 -7.08 -8.12
C GLU A 240 14.42 -6.31 -7.34
N PHE A 241 14.76 -5.21 -6.67
CA PHE A 241 13.78 -4.49 -5.85
C PHE A 241 12.73 -3.82 -6.71
N SER A 242 11.49 -4.26 -6.56
CA SER A 242 10.35 -3.67 -7.21
C SER A 242 9.81 -2.53 -6.33
N LEU A 243 10.05 -1.28 -6.73
CA LEU A 243 9.44 -0.08 -6.10
C LEU A 243 7.94 0.07 -6.45
N THR A 244 7.25 -1.07 -6.65
CA THR A 244 5.84 -1.12 -7.05
C THR A 244 4.90 -0.97 -5.86
N GLU A 245 5.35 -1.36 -4.67
CA GLU A 245 4.59 -1.26 -3.44
C GLU A 245 5.11 -0.13 -2.56
N PHE A 246 4.19 0.77 -2.18
CA PHE A 246 4.47 1.91 -1.33
C PHE A 246 3.17 2.38 -0.69
N ALA A 247 3.29 3.13 0.39
CA ALA A 247 2.16 3.78 1.03
C ALA A 247 2.47 5.23 1.38
N LEU A 248 1.43 6.02 1.59
CA LEU A 248 1.57 7.39 2.03
C LEU A 248 0.94 7.56 3.40
N GLN A 249 1.66 8.24 4.28
CA GLN A 249 1.16 8.78 5.53
C GLN A 249 1.15 10.32 5.47
N PRO A 250 0.52 11.04 6.41
CA PRO A 250 0.47 12.50 6.35
C PRO A 250 1.84 13.18 6.35
N ASN A 251 2.90 12.51 6.82
CA ASN A 251 4.24 13.05 7.03
C ASN A 251 5.37 12.33 6.26
N ALA A 252 5.08 11.18 5.64
CA ALA A 252 6.10 10.32 5.03
C ALA A 252 5.58 9.47 3.87
N LEU A 253 6.50 9.06 3.02
CA LEU A 253 6.36 7.94 2.09
C LEU A 253 6.90 6.69 2.79
N LEU A 254 6.16 5.58 2.71
CA LEU A 254 6.60 4.28 3.18
C LEU A 254 7.00 3.42 1.99
N LEU A 255 8.18 2.80 2.07
CA LEU A 255 8.62 1.74 1.17
C LEU A 255 8.76 0.44 1.96
N PHE A 256 8.57 -0.69 1.31
CA PHE A 256 8.52 -1.99 1.98
C PHE A 256 9.59 -2.92 1.45
N TYR A 257 10.15 -3.73 2.34
CA TYR A 257 11.07 -4.81 1.97
C TYR A 257 10.90 -6.01 2.88
N SER A 258 10.51 -7.13 2.27
CA SER A 258 10.39 -8.43 2.93
C SER A 258 11.75 -9.08 3.05
N VAL A 259 12.07 -9.58 4.25
CA VAL A 259 13.15 -10.54 4.42
C VAL A 259 12.50 -11.91 4.45
N ASP A 260 12.69 -12.68 3.38
CA ASP A 260 12.03 -13.98 3.19
C ASP A 260 12.48 -15.01 4.24
N MET A 261 11.89 -14.93 5.43
CA MET A 261 12.17 -15.78 6.57
C MET A 261 11.13 -16.89 6.74
N SER A 262 11.61 -18.02 7.25
CA SER A 262 10.73 -19.11 7.69
C SER A 262 9.84 -18.65 8.84
N ARG A 263 8.61 -19.17 8.89
CA ARG A 263 7.67 -18.94 10.01
C ARG A 263 8.22 -19.33 11.39
N TYR A 264 9.23 -20.19 11.45
CA TYR A 264 9.88 -20.60 12.70
C TYR A 264 10.85 -19.55 13.23
N ASP A 265 11.25 -18.58 12.41
CA ASP A 265 12.22 -17.54 12.74
C ASP A 265 11.55 -16.17 12.91
N PHE A 266 10.23 -16.15 13.12
CA PHE A 266 9.42 -14.93 13.21
C PHE A 266 9.88 -13.97 14.32
N GLU A 267 10.48 -14.50 15.38
CA GLU A 267 11.05 -13.68 16.47
C GLU A 267 12.25 -12.83 16.05
N PHE A 268 12.85 -13.12 14.89
CA PHE A 268 13.95 -12.37 14.28
C PHE A 268 13.50 -11.62 13.03
N LEU A 269 12.19 -11.51 12.77
CA LEU A 269 11.71 -10.77 11.61
C LEU A 269 11.89 -9.26 11.88
N PRO A 270 12.66 -8.53 11.05
CA PRO A 270 12.82 -7.09 11.20
C PRO A 270 11.54 -6.34 10.81
N ASP A 271 11.40 -5.08 11.22
CA ASP A 271 10.38 -4.20 10.65
C ASP A 271 10.66 -3.98 9.15
N GLU A 272 9.72 -4.43 8.33
CA GLU A 272 9.78 -4.39 6.87
C GLU A 272 9.33 -3.04 6.29
N THR A 273 8.92 -2.10 7.15
CA THR A 273 8.45 -0.77 6.78
C THR A 273 9.55 0.29 6.91
N TYR A 274 9.90 0.93 5.80
CA TYR A 274 10.93 1.95 5.73
C TYR A 274 10.33 3.33 5.49
N VAL A 275 10.55 4.23 6.45
CA VAL A 275 9.96 5.57 6.47
C VAL A 275 10.85 6.60 5.80
N PHE A 276 10.34 7.26 4.75
CA PHE A 276 11.00 8.36 4.04
C PHE A 276 10.26 9.67 4.26
N PRO A 277 10.77 10.56 5.15
CA PRO A 277 10.17 11.87 5.36
C PRO A 277 10.12 12.67 4.06
N TYR A 278 9.02 13.39 3.82
CA TYR A 278 8.87 14.20 2.60
C TYR A 278 9.93 15.30 2.45
N THR A 279 10.56 15.72 3.54
CA THR A 279 11.67 16.68 3.52
C THR A 279 12.93 16.17 2.82
N HIS A 280 13.07 14.85 2.68
CA HIS A 280 14.24 14.21 2.06
C HIS A 280 13.93 13.66 0.67
N LEU A 281 12.75 13.95 0.13
CA LEU A 281 12.29 13.52 -1.18
C LEU A 281 12.15 14.73 -2.09
N GLN A 282 12.12 14.50 -3.40
CA GLN A 282 11.77 15.50 -4.39
C GLN A 282 10.30 15.28 -4.82
N PRO A 283 9.30 15.86 -4.13
CA PRO A 283 7.90 15.62 -4.45
C PRO A 283 7.51 16.21 -5.80
N ARG A 284 6.86 15.39 -6.63
CA ARG A 284 6.18 15.82 -7.86
C ARG A 284 4.86 16.54 -7.54
N PRO A 285 4.25 17.25 -8.51
CA PRO A 285 3.06 18.06 -8.27
C PRO A 285 1.89 17.34 -7.57
N LEU A 286 1.75 16.02 -7.75
CA LEU A 286 0.72 15.24 -7.07
C LEU A 286 0.97 15.11 -5.55
N LEU A 287 2.23 14.96 -5.12
CA LEU A 287 2.61 14.81 -3.71
C LEU A 287 2.88 16.15 -3.00
N GLN A 288 3.24 17.20 -3.76
CA GLN A 288 3.61 18.51 -3.21
C GLN A 288 2.62 19.08 -2.18
N PRO A 289 1.29 19.07 -2.40
CA PRO A 289 0.35 19.61 -1.42
C PRO A 289 0.38 18.86 -0.08
N VAL A 290 0.57 17.54 -0.12
CA VAL A 290 0.71 16.71 1.09
C VAL A 290 2.04 17.03 1.80
N ALA A 291 3.14 17.09 1.07
CA ALA A 291 4.46 17.42 1.62
C ALA A 291 4.48 18.82 2.27
N GLN A 292 3.85 19.81 1.65
CA GLN A 292 3.72 21.16 2.20
C GLN A 292 2.84 21.20 3.46
N ALA A 293 1.74 20.44 3.48
CA ALA A 293 0.89 20.31 4.66
C ALA A 293 1.64 19.67 5.83
N ALA A 294 2.47 18.65 5.56
CA ALA A 294 3.31 18.00 6.56
C ALA A 294 4.33 18.97 7.18
N ALA A 295 5.00 19.79 6.36
CA ALA A 295 6.00 20.75 6.82
C ALA A 295 5.39 21.84 7.73
N ARG A 296 4.13 22.23 7.51
CA ARG A 296 3.45 23.24 8.33
C ARG A 296 3.08 22.73 9.72
N LYS A 297 2.79 21.43 9.88
CA LYS A 297 2.48 20.84 11.19
C LYS A 297 3.68 20.69 12.13
N LYS A 298 4.91 20.81 11.61
CA LYS A 298 6.15 20.76 12.40
C LYS A 298 6.61 22.12 12.93
N LYS A 299 5.96 23.21 12.51
CA LYS A 299 6.20 24.57 13.01
C LYS A 299 5.13 24.93 14.02
#